data_AF-A0AAW0QEH9-F1
#
_entry.id   AF-A0AAW0QEH9-F1
#
_cell.length_a   1.000
_cell.length_b   1.000
_cell.length_c   1.000
_cell.angle_alpha   90.00
_cell.angle_beta   90.00
_cell.angle_gamma   90.00
#
_symmetry.space_group_name_H-M   'P 1'
#
loop_
_entity.id
_entity.type
_entity.pdbx_description
1 polymer ?
#
loop_
_entity_poly.entity_id
_entity_poly.type
_entity_poly.pdbx_seq_one_letter_code
_entity_poly.pdbx_strand_id
1 'polypeptide(L)'
;MNLLKLPRELIDEILYQATLCRDDKTSVKRSLRMRLVCKYFAEAVYPALFRTHRLDDAIFKCCFPNYRYKLKRYGVRELWQRYLVYRVTLEQDPTVGRFVEVRDLARILCGEYASLDYRSVVETLCSLALDNVERGPAIFREWGSVSCDKTRPNTNIFRPLYEEVAPDPRLNLLAAAVRLDLPALVEQLLAEGHSPARPNFLFPPATQVAAECGNEALLRLLLEAREKKGLQPLDASTVFGASVAGRLDLLKLVLSPAGASFPHACGCGNGAAPQHSWQTTLLSRAMTATESPAVYEYLEAAWAPGYLRGTLHHELDLVSHAGRGNPGMVRYFLDQRGVPVDGVEEHGNMDTALAMAVGSGHDDVVDLLLERGADVNWARTPKGSSIALRSAVRQGHVGLARKLLARGAELRWNVSGERWTMQAAFHLESADMVRLLVERGAPLDDVAPKLRADLLGLGYETMVDLLDTYTVV
;
A
#
# COMPACT_ATOMS: atom_id res chain seq x y z
N MET A 1 30.11 -4.69 29.33
CA MET A 1 30.44 -5.80 28.41
C MET A 1 30.24 -5.30 26.97
N ASN A 2 31.13 -5.57 26.02
CA ASN A 2 30.94 -5.11 24.63
C ASN A 2 30.05 -6.11 23.88
N LEU A 3 28.78 -5.74 23.63
CA LEU A 3 27.76 -6.63 23.06
C LEU A 3 28.17 -7.21 21.69
N LEU A 4 28.92 -6.44 20.90
CA LEU A 4 29.36 -6.82 19.55
C LEU A 4 30.54 -7.81 19.55
N LYS A 5 30.99 -8.28 20.73
CA LYS A 5 31.97 -9.37 20.89
C LYS A 5 31.33 -10.71 21.28
N LEU A 6 30.01 -10.79 21.38
CA LEU A 6 29.31 -12.04 21.63
C LEU A 6 29.23 -12.91 20.35
N PRO A 7 29.18 -14.25 20.47
CA PRO A 7 28.76 -15.14 19.40
C PRO A 7 27.43 -14.70 18.79
N ARG A 8 27.29 -14.88 17.47
CA ARG A 8 26.11 -14.42 16.72
C ARG A 8 24.82 -15.03 17.27
N GLU A 9 24.86 -16.30 17.62
CA GLU A 9 23.76 -17.12 18.10
C GLU A 9 23.20 -16.56 19.41
N LEU A 10 24.09 -16.09 20.30
CA LEU A 10 23.71 -15.42 21.54
C LEU A 10 23.16 -14.02 21.28
N ILE A 11 23.66 -13.27 20.29
CA ILE A 11 23.07 -11.97 19.93
C ILE A 11 21.67 -12.16 19.32
N ASP A 12 21.51 -13.10 18.39
CA ASP A 12 20.24 -13.38 17.71
C ASP A 12 19.17 -13.88 18.72
N GLU A 13 19.57 -14.64 19.74
CA GLU A 13 18.69 -15.04 20.85
C GLU A 13 18.41 -13.90 21.87
N ILE A 14 19.41 -13.08 22.23
CA ILE A 14 19.19 -11.86 23.04
C ILE A 14 18.21 -10.92 22.35
N LEU A 15 18.31 -10.76 21.02
CA LEU A 15 17.36 -9.97 20.23
C LEU A 15 15.96 -10.59 20.29
N TYR A 16 15.82 -11.91 20.11
CA TYR A 16 14.54 -12.61 20.17
C TYR A 16 13.86 -12.51 21.55
N GLN A 17 14.61 -12.66 22.64
CA GLN A 17 14.05 -12.43 23.99
C GLN A 17 13.70 -10.94 24.21
N ALA A 18 14.51 -10.01 23.70
CA ALA A 18 14.22 -8.57 23.76
C ALA A 18 13.06 -8.10 22.85
N THR A 19 12.65 -8.89 21.85
CA THR A 19 11.42 -8.67 21.08
C THR A 19 10.20 -9.33 21.74
N LEU A 20 10.37 -10.48 22.41
CA LEU A 20 9.32 -11.18 23.16
C LEU A 20 8.88 -10.49 24.45
N CYS A 21 9.83 -10.14 25.33
CA CYS A 21 9.59 -9.64 26.70
C CYS A 21 9.06 -8.20 26.77
N ARG A 22 8.40 -7.71 25.73
CA ARG A 22 7.84 -6.36 25.62
C ARG A 22 6.35 -6.42 25.28
N ASP A 23 5.59 -5.46 25.79
CA ASP A 23 4.16 -5.34 25.54
C ASP A 23 3.81 -5.44 24.05
N ASP A 24 2.81 -6.27 23.77
CA ASP A 24 2.23 -6.57 22.45
C ASP A 24 1.90 -5.31 21.62
N LYS A 25 1.61 -4.19 22.30
CA LYS A 25 1.27 -2.89 21.69
C LYS A 25 2.48 -2.13 21.14
N THR A 26 3.70 -2.39 21.62
CA THR A 26 4.90 -1.59 21.28
C THR A 26 6.10 -2.44 20.83
N SER A 27 6.10 -3.75 21.11
CA SER A 27 7.19 -4.70 20.82
C SER A 27 7.72 -4.60 19.39
N VAL A 28 6.86 -4.74 18.38
CA VAL A 28 7.22 -4.66 16.94
C VAL A 28 7.91 -3.33 16.62
N LYS A 29 7.32 -2.21 17.05
CA LYS A 29 7.81 -0.85 16.78
C LYS A 29 9.21 -0.62 17.38
N ARG A 30 9.43 -1.02 18.64
CA ARG A 30 10.75 -0.90 19.30
C ARG A 30 11.77 -1.87 18.74
N SER A 31 11.35 -3.08 18.34
CA SER A 31 12.22 -4.07 17.70
C SER A 31 12.81 -3.50 16.41
N LEU A 32 11.95 -2.99 15.52
CA LEU A 32 12.37 -2.36 14.26
C LEU A 32 13.29 -1.15 14.45
N ARG A 33 13.23 -0.44 15.59
CA ARG A 33 14.19 0.62 15.93
C ARG A 33 15.58 0.14 16.31
N MET A 34 15.76 -1.09 16.79
CA MET A 34 17.10 -1.59 17.14
C MET A 34 18.01 -1.63 15.90
N ARG A 35 17.42 -1.70 14.69
CA ARG A 35 18.10 -1.53 13.39
C ARG A 35 18.80 -0.18 13.22
N LEU A 36 18.35 0.87 13.91
CA LEU A 36 18.91 2.22 13.85
C LEU A 36 20.14 2.40 14.76
N VAL A 37 20.38 1.47 15.70
CA VAL A 37 21.47 1.56 16.68
C VAL A 37 22.80 1.15 16.07
N CYS A 38 22.83 0.10 15.24
CA CYS A 38 24.01 -0.25 14.43
C CYS A 38 23.65 -1.15 13.24
N LYS A 39 24.53 -1.19 12.23
CA LYS A 39 24.36 -2.03 11.02
C LYS A 39 24.22 -3.54 11.34
N TYR A 40 24.81 -4.02 12.44
CA TYR A 40 24.68 -5.43 12.84
C TYR A 40 23.23 -5.78 13.22
N PHE A 41 22.62 -4.97 14.09
CA PHE A 41 21.20 -5.14 14.44
C PHE A 41 20.27 -4.83 13.26
N ALA A 42 20.70 -4.03 12.27
CA ALA A 42 19.90 -3.72 11.09
C ALA A 42 19.47 -4.96 10.28
N GLU A 43 20.29 -6.01 10.26
CA GLU A 43 19.95 -7.31 9.68
C GLU A 43 19.42 -8.30 10.72
N ALA A 44 20.08 -8.44 11.88
CA ALA A 44 19.75 -9.46 12.89
C ALA A 44 18.36 -9.30 13.53
N VAL A 45 17.81 -8.07 13.57
CA VAL A 45 16.46 -7.80 14.10
C VAL A 45 15.35 -8.49 13.30
N TYR A 46 15.50 -8.65 11.98
CA TYR A 46 14.43 -9.24 11.17
C TYR A 46 14.17 -10.71 11.54
N PRO A 47 15.16 -11.64 11.51
CA PRO A 47 14.96 -13.01 12.00
C PRO A 47 14.43 -13.08 13.44
N ALA A 48 14.98 -12.26 14.35
CA ALA A 48 14.55 -12.22 15.74
C ALA A 48 13.08 -11.78 15.90
N LEU A 49 12.63 -10.76 15.16
CA LEU A 49 11.24 -10.32 15.14
C LEU A 49 10.33 -11.37 14.50
N PHE A 50 10.74 -11.97 13.37
CA PHE A 50 9.92 -12.93 12.64
C PHE A 50 9.71 -14.23 13.41
N ARG A 51 10.73 -14.71 14.14
CA ARG A 51 10.63 -15.84 15.08
C ARG A 51 9.56 -15.66 16.17
N THR A 52 9.17 -14.43 16.51
CA THR A 52 8.16 -14.19 17.56
C THR A 52 6.70 -14.33 17.09
N HIS A 53 6.45 -14.39 15.79
CA HIS A 53 5.11 -14.33 15.18
C HIS A 53 4.25 -13.11 15.56
N ARG A 54 4.78 -12.12 16.31
CA ARG A 54 4.06 -10.90 16.74
C ARG A 54 3.55 -10.02 15.59
N LEU A 55 4.00 -10.27 14.37
CA LEU A 55 3.48 -9.62 13.17
C LEU A 55 2.11 -10.17 12.73
N ASP A 56 1.69 -11.36 13.17
CA ASP A 56 0.44 -11.99 12.71
C ASP A 56 -0.78 -11.23 13.23
N ASP A 57 -0.81 -10.89 14.52
CA ASP A 57 -1.80 -9.96 15.09
C ASP A 57 -1.73 -8.55 14.48
N ALA A 58 -0.57 -8.15 13.96
CA ALA A 58 -0.35 -6.84 13.38
C ALA A 58 -0.87 -6.72 11.94
N ILE A 59 -0.83 -7.80 11.14
CA ILE A 59 -1.42 -7.87 9.79
C ILE A 59 -2.87 -7.37 9.83
N PHE A 60 -3.68 -7.92 10.75
CA PHE A 60 -5.10 -7.57 10.86
C PHE A 60 -5.33 -6.13 11.32
N LYS A 61 -4.57 -5.66 12.32
CA LYS A 61 -4.73 -4.30 12.88
C LYS A 61 -4.23 -3.20 11.94
N CYS A 62 -3.36 -3.52 10.97
CA CYS A 62 -2.92 -2.58 9.94
C CYS A 62 -3.93 -2.37 8.79
N CYS A 63 -5.08 -3.05 8.77
CA CYS A 63 -5.99 -3.00 7.61
C CYS A 63 -7.09 -1.91 7.66
N PHE A 64 -7.37 -1.32 8.83
CA PHE A 64 -8.48 -0.35 9.00
C PHE A 64 -8.14 0.74 10.04
N PRO A 65 -8.97 1.79 10.14
CA PRO A 65 -9.10 2.86 9.14
C PRO A 65 -7.85 3.75 9.08
N ASN A 66 -7.07 3.83 10.17
CA ASN A 66 -5.93 4.73 10.31
C ASN A 66 -4.66 4.29 9.54
N TYR A 67 -4.61 3.02 9.08
CA TYR A 67 -3.43 2.44 8.44
C TYR A 67 -3.48 2.32 6.90
N ARG A 68 -4.48 2.93 6.23
CA ARG A 68 -4.55 3.07 4.75
C ARG A 68 -3.35 3.79 4.10
N TYR A 69 -2.37 4.23 4.89
CA TYR A 69 -1.25 5.09 4.50
C TYR A 69 0.14 4.42 4.56
N LYS A 70 0.26 3.11 4.82
CA LYS A 70 1.57 2.50 5.21
C LYS A 70 2.04 1.26 4.43
N LEU A 71 1.59 1.03 3.19
CA LEU A 71 2.16 -0.04 2.35
C LEU A 71 3.35 0.44 1.47
N LYS A 72 3.19 1.51 0.69
CA LYS A 72 4.18 1.93 -0.33
C LYS A 72 5.57 2.38 0.16
N ARG A 73 5.87 2.45 1.47
CA ARG A 73 6.89 3.38 2.00
C ARG A 73 7.72 2.90 3.21
N TYR A 74 8.82 3.60 3.48
CA TYR A 74 9.76 3.41 4.62
C TYR A 74 10.14 1.94 4.90
N GLY A 75 10.37 1.15 3.85
CA GLY A 75 10.72 -0.26 3.96
C GLY A 75 9.61 -1.14 4.54
N VAL A 76 8.35 -0.69 4.61
CA VAL A 76 7.24 -1.50 5.13
C VAL A 76 6.83 -2.57 4.13
N ARG A 77 6.77 -2.27 2.82
CA ARG A 77 6.64 -3.29 1.76
C ARG A 77 7.77 -4.32 1.83
N GLU A 78 9.01 -3.87 2.03
CA GLU A 78 10.19 -4.74 2.16
C GLU A 78 10.13 -5.61 3.42
N LEU A 79 9.75 -5.04 4.57
CA LEU A 79 9.47 -5.77 5.82
C LEU A 79 8.43 -6.87 5.61
N TRP A 80 7.31 -6.55 4.95
CA TRP A 80 6.29 -7.54 4.65
C TRP A 80 6.79 -8.60 3.67
N GLN A 81 7.47 -8.23 2.58
CA GLN A 81 8.04 -9.19 1.63
C GLN A 81 9.04 -10.13 2.31
N ARG A 82 9.98 -9.59 3.11
CA ARG A 82 10.91 -10.39 3.95
C ARG A 82 10.17 -11.31 4.92
N TYR A 83 9.05 -10.86 5.51
CA TYR A 83 8.24 -11.69 6.43
C TYR A 83 7.45 -12.79 5.72
N LEU A 84 6.82 -12.49 4.58
CA LEU A 84 6.13 -13.47 3.74
C LEU A 84 7.10 -14.57 3.31
N VAL A 85 8.29 -14.21 2.82
CA VAL A 85 9.35 -15.15 2.41
C VAL A 85 9.81 -16.02 3.60
N TYR A 86 10.03 -15.41 4.77
CA TYR A 86 10.35 -16.15 6.00
C TYR A 86 9.27 -17.19 6.34
N ARG A 87 7.99 -16.80 6.31
CA ARG A 87 6.86 -17.69 6.64
C ARG A 87 6.66 -18.79 5.61
N VAL A 88 6.61 -18.47 4.32
CA VAL A 88 6.52 -19.47 3.24
C VAL A 88 7.65 -20.52 3.36
N THR A 89 8.87 -20.07 3.66
CA THR A 89 10.02 -20.98 3.81
C THR A 89 9.88 -21.89 5.03
N LEU A 90 9.54 -21.34 6.21
CA LEU A 90 9.71 -22.02 7.50
C LEU A 90 8.42 -22.55 8.14
N GLU A 91 7.23 -22.12 7.71
CA GLU A 91 5.97 -22.48 8.38
C GLU A 91 5.72 -23.99 8.35
N GLN A 92 5.44 -24.61 9.50
CA GLN A 92 5.14 -26.05 9.59
C GLN A 92 3.66 -26.31 9.91
N ASP A 93 2.90 -25.30 10.34
CA ASP A 93 1.48 -25.45 10.63
C ASP A 93 0.65 -25.51 9.33
N PRO A 94 -0.02 -26.63 9.02
CA PRO A 94 -0.84 -26.78 7.81
C PRO A 94 -2.13 -25.95 7.87
N THR A 95 -2.52 -25.42 9.04
CA THR A 95 -3.73 -24.59 9.17
C THR A 95 -3.53 -23.19 8.58
N VAL A 96 -2.29 -22.71 8.42
CA VAL A 96 -1.98 -21.38 7.85
C VAL A 96 -1.86 -21.46 6.32
N GLY A 97 -2.92 -21.98 5.69
CA GLY A 97 -2.90 -22.58 4.35
C GLY A 97 -2.33 -21.71 3.22
N ARG A 98 -2.42 -20.38 3.28
CA ARG A 98 -1.88 -19.49 2.22
C ARG A 98 -0.35 -19.48 2.14
N PHE A 99 0.36 -19.63 3.26
CA PHE A 99 1.83 -19.76 3.21
C PHE A 99 2.27 -21.10 2.62
N VAL A 100 1.53 -22.16 2.95
CA VAL A 100 1.73 -23.51 2.41
C VAL A 100 1.43 -23.54 0.91
N GLU A 101 0.33 -22.91 0.47
CA GLU A 101 -0.05 -22.77 -0.94
C GLU A 101 1.06 -22.12 -1.79
N VAL A 102 1.62 -20.99 -1.33
CA VAL A 102 2.76 -20.33 -2.03
C VAL A 102 3.99 -21.24 -2.08
N ARG A 103 4.29 -21.95 -0.99
CA ARG A 103 5.45 -22.87 -0.92
C ARG A 103 5.30 -24.03 -1.90
N ASP A 104 4.12 -24.63 -1.97
CA ASP A 104 3.89 -25.82 -2.77
C ASP A 104 3.80 -25.48 -4.27
N LEU A 105 3.27 -24.30 -4.61
CA LEU A 105 3.42 -23.72 -5.96
C LEU A 105 4.90 -23.52 -6.34
N ALA A 106 5.73 -22.97 -5.45
CA ALA A 106 7.16 -22.82 -5.69
C ALA A 106 7.88 -24.18 -5.87
N ARG A 107 7.47 -25.21 -5.11
CA ARG A 107 8.00 -26.59 -5.24
C ARG A 107 7.63 -27.22 -6.59
N ILE A 108 6.38 -27.07 -7.04
CA ILE A 108 5.92 -27.55 -8.36
C ILE A 108 6.76 -26.89 -9.46
N LEU A 109 6.83 -25.56 -9.46
CA LEU A 109 7.54 -24.78 -10.47
C LEU A 109 9.03 -25.18 -10.57
N CYS A 110 9.73 -25.33 -9.45
CA CYS A 110 11.16 -25.71 -9.46
C CYS A 110 11.39 -27.21 -9.72
N GLY A 111 10.37 -28.06 -9.53
CA GLY A 111 10.41 -29.48 -9.90
C GLY A 111 10.19 -29.70 -11.40
N GLU A 112 9.34 -28.90 -12.02
CA GLU A 112 9.10 -28.91 -13.47
C GLU A 112 10.20 -28.15 -14.26
N TYR A 113 10.68 -27.02 -13.72
CA TYR A 113 11.65 -26.13 -14.37
C TYR A 113 12.95 -26.02 -13.56
N ALA A 114 13.87 -26.95 -13.80
CA ALA A 114 15.17 -27.02 -13.12
C ALA A 114 16.12 -25.82 -13.35
N SER A 115 15.74 -24.86 -14.21
CA SER A 115 16.43 -23.58 -14.39
C SER A 115 16.01 -22.50 -13.37
N LEU A 116 14.95 -22.72 -12.59
CA LEU A 116 14.46 -21.78 -11.59
C LEU A 116 15.13 -21.99 -10.23
N ASP A 117 15.69 -20.92 -9.66
CA ASP A 117 16.10 -20.91 -8.26
C ASP A 117 14.87 -20.83 -7.34
N TYR A 118 14.77 -21.78 -6.42
CA TYR A 118 13.65 -21.90 -5.47
C TYR A 118 13.45 -20.64 -4.63
N ARG A 119 14.53 -20.00 -4.20
CA ARG A 119 14.45 -18.78 -3.39
C ARG A 119 13.94 -17.60 -4.22
N SER A 120 14.47 -17.40 -5.43
CA SER A 120 14.00 -16.38 -6.38
C SER A 120 12.51 -16.56 -6.73
N VAL A 121 12.04 -17.81 -6.89
CA VAL A 121 10.62 -18.11 -7.10
C VAL A 121 9.80 -17.72 -5.86
N VAL A 122 10.19 -18.12 -4.65
CA VAL A 122 9.49 -17.74 -3.41
C VAL A 122 9.45 -16.22 -3.23
N GLU A 123 10.57 -15.51 -3.43
CA GLU A 123 10.64 -14.05 -3.34
C GLU A 123 9.72 -13.35 -4.38
N THR A 124 9.60 -13.93 -5.59
CA THR A 124 8.70 -13.46 -6.66
C THR A 124 7.22 -13.69 -6.33
N LEU A 125 6.85 -14.90 -5.89
CA LEU A 125 5.48 -15.24 -5.52
C LEU A 125 5.00 -14.43 -4.30
N CYS A 126 5.88 -14.20 -3.32
CA CYS A 126 5.57 -13.31 -2.19
C CYS A 126 5.34 -11.86 -2.64
N SER A 127 6.06 -11.35 -3.67
CA SER A 127 5.75 -10.04 -4.25
C SER A 127 4.44 -10.03 -5.02
N LEU A 128 4.10 -11.09 -5.76
CA LEU A 128 2.84 -11.20 -6.51
C LEU A 128 1.62 -11.22 -5.57
N ALA A 129 1.74 -11.90 -4.43
CA ALA A 129 0.75 -11.86 -3.34
C ALA A 129 0.63 -10.45 -2.73
N LEU A 130 1.74 -9.80 -2.40
CA LEU A 130 1.75 -8.47 -1.78
C LEU A 130 1.20 -7.39 -2.73
N ASP A 131 1.51 -7.49 -4.01
CA ASP A 131 0.93 -6.68 -5.09
C ASP A 131 -0.60 -6.75 -5.12
N ASN A 132 -1.17 -7.96 -5.05
CA ASN A 132 -2.62 -8.19 -4.99
C ASN A 132 -3.25 -7.49 -3.77
N VAL A 133 -2.61 -7.63 -2.61
CA VAL A 133 -3.11 -7.10 -1.33
C VAL A 133 -3.03 -5.57 -1.27
N GLU A 134 -1.98 -4.94 -1.82
CA GLU A 134 -1.89 -3.47 -1.94
C GLU A 134 -3.04 -2.86 -2.74
N ARG A 135 -3.69 -3.64 -3.61
CA ARG A 135 -4.68 -3.18 -4.58
C ARG A 135 -6.13 -3.53 -4.19
N GLY A 136 -6.34 -4.43 -3.22
CA GLY A 136 -7.65 -4.96 -2.81
C GLY A 136 -8.00 -4.70 -1.34
N PRO A 137 -9.18 -4.12 -1.02
CA PRO A 137 -9.55 -3.71 0.35
C PRO A 137 -9.95 -4.86 1.31
N ALA A 138 -9.64 -6.13 0.96
CA ALA A 138 -10.19 -7.31 1.63
C ALA A 138 -9.16 -8.38 2.04
N ILE A 139 -8.08 -8.57 1.27
CA ILE A 139 -7.36 -9.85 1.19
C ILE A 139 -6.64 -10.25 2.49
N PHE A 140 -6.09 -9.29 3.25
CA PHE A 140 -5.40 -9.59 4.51
C PHE A 140 -6.29 -10.22 5.61
N ARG A 141 -7.64 -10.19 5.49
CA ARG A 141 -8.52 -10.86 6.46
C ARG A 141 -8.44 -12.39 6.42
N GLU A 142 -7.86 -12.99 5.36
CA GLU A 142 -7.78 -14.44 5.21
C GLU A 142 -6.44 -15.04 5.65
N TRP A 143 -5.33 -14.31 5.49
CA TRP A 143 -3.97 -14.87 5.49
C TRP A 143 -3.53 -15.56 6.81
N GLY A 144 -4.10 -15.18 7.95
CA GLY A 144 -3.90 -15.84 9.24
C GLY A 144 -5.20 -16.26 9.94
N SER A 145 -6.33 -16.30 9.23
CA SER A 145 -7.65 -16.58 9.80
C SER A 145 -8.48 -17.62 9.02
N VAL A 146 -8.00 -18.12 7.88
CA VAL A 146 -8.60 -19.28 7.20
C VAL A 146 -8.17 -20.56 7.93
N SER A 147 -8.79 -20.77 9.10
CA SER A 147 -8.84 -22.07 9.76
C SER A 147 -9.42 -23.10 8.79
N CYS A 148 -8.65 -24.14 8.47
CA CYS A 148 -9.15 -25.30 7.73
C CYS A 148 -10.12 -26.16 8.56
N ASP A 149 -10.13 -26.00 9.89
CA ASP A 149 -11.14 -26.56 10.79
C ASP A 149 -12.48 -25.83 10.60
N LYS A 150 -13.46 -26.58 10.11
CA LYS A 150 -14.84 -26.13 9.82
C LYS A 150 -15.69 -25.89 11.09
N THR A 151 -15.24 -26.31 12.27
CA THR A 151 -16.04 -26.26 13.51
C THR A 151 -16.00 -24.90 14.21
N ARG A 152 -15.04 -24.02 13.88
CA ARG A 152 -14.95 -22.67 14.45
C ARG A 152 -15.77 -21.66 13.63
N PRO A 153 -16.74 -20.94 14.23
CA PRO A 153 -17.53 -19.95 13.51
C PRO A 153 -16.67 -18.73 13.15
N ASN A 154 -16.23 -18.64 11.89
CA ASN A 154 -15.53 -17.49 11.35
C ASN A 154 -16.49 -16.28 11.28
N THR A 155 -16.36 -15.34 12.23
CA THR A 155 -17.26 -14.20 12.46
C THR A 155 -17.03 -13.01 11.52
N ASN A 156 -16.45 -13.25 10.33
CA ASN A 156 -16.18 -12.20 9.36
C ASN A 156 -17.45 -11.73 8.63
N ILE A 157 -17.78 -10.45 8.80
CA ILE A 157 -18.99 -9.78 8.29
C ILE A 157 -19.06 -9.72 6.73
N PHE A 158 -18.02 -10.19 6.03
CA PHE A 158 -17.92 -10.24 4.56
C PHE A 158 -18.05 -11.66 3.97
N ARG A 159 -18.46 -12.63 4.79
CA ARG A 159 -18.69 -14.03 4.40
C ARG A 159 -19.67 -14.26 3.22
N PRO A 160 -20.78 -13.52 3.02
CA PRO A 160 -21.84 -13.95 2.10
C PRO A 160 -21.61 -13.66 0.60
N LEU A 161 -20.40 -13.30 0.15
CA LEU A 161 -20.11 -13.02 -1.26
C LEU A 161 -19.37 -14.14 -2.01
N TYR A 162 -18.87 -15.17 -1.32
CA TYR A 162 -17.85 -16.07 -1.89
C TYR A 162 -18.05 -17.58 -1.59
N GLU A 163 -19.18 -18.01 -1.02
CA GLU A 163 -19.39 -19.42 -0.66
C GLU A 163 -19.69 -20.35 -1.88
N GLU A 164 -19.89 -19.81 -3.09
CA GLU A 164 -20.20 -20.60 -4.31
C GLU A 164 -18.96 -21.05 -5.14
N VAL A 165 -17.76 -20.59 -4.81
CA VAL A 165 -16.55 -20.86 -5.62
C VAL A 165 -15.50 -21.62 -4.81
N ALA A 166 -15.32 -22.90 -5.12
CA ALA A 166 -14.17 -23.66 -4.66
C ALA A 166 -12.87 -23.05 -5.25
N PRO A 167 -11.83 -22.83 -4.43
CA PRO A 167 -10.55 -22.31 -4.92
C PRO A 167 -9.85 -23.36 -5.79
N ASP A 168 -9.27 -22.91 -6.90
CA ASP A 168 -8.56 -23.73 -7.88
C ASP A 168 -7.06 -23.38 -7.88
N PRO A 169 -6.19 -24.21 -7.27
CA PRO A 169 -4.74 -23.96 -7.21
C PRO A 169 -4.08 -23.76 -8.57
N ARG A 170 -4.63 -24.33 -9.66
CA ARG A 170 -4.09 -24.18 -11.01
C ARG A 170 -4.24 -22.75 -11.53
N LEU A 171 -5.20 -21.97 -11.04
CA LEU A 171 -5.30 -20.53 -11.34
C LEU A 171 -4.14 -19.73 -10.71
N ASN A 172 -3.71 -20.11 -9.51
CA ASN A 172 -2.52 -19.50 -8.89
C ASN A 172 -1.23 -19.95 -9.60
N LEU A 173 -1.16 -21.20 -10.07
CA LEU A 173 -0.06 -21.66 -10.93
C LEU A 173 -0.02 -20.91 -12.27
N LEU A 174 -1.18 -20.62 -12.89
CA LEU A 174 -1.28 -19.85 -14.13
C LEU A 174 -0.81 -18.39 -13.93
N ALA A 175 -1.24 -17.73 -12.85
CA ALA A 175 -0.78 -16.38 -12.52
C ALA A 175 0.73 -16.33 -12.20
N ALA A 176 1.25 -17.37 -11.53
CA ALA A 176 2.69 -17.55 -11.27
C ALA A 176 3.49 -17.76 -12.57
N ALA A 177 3.04 -18.64 -13.45
CA ALA A 177 3.66 -18.92 -14.74
C ALA A 177 3.78 -17.66 -15.61
N VAL A 178 2.75 -16.81 -15.60
CA VAL A 178 2.78 -15.50 -16.28
C VAL A 178 3.78 -14.52 -15.63
N ARG A 179 3.85 -14.45 -14.29
CA ARG A 179 4.82 -13.58 -13.58
C ARG A 179 6.28 -14.06 -13.73
N LEU A 180 6.50 -15.32 -14.07
CA LEU A 180 7.81 -15.95 -14.30
C LEU A 180 8.17 -16.11 -15.80
N ASP A 181 7.33 -15.63 -16.71
CA ASP A 181 7.48 -15.75 -18.18
C ASP A 181 7.70 -17.19 -18.68
N LEU A 182 6.78 -18.09 -18.29
CA LEU A 182 6.79 -19.52 -18.64
C LEU A 182 5.69 -19.85 -19.68
N PRO A 183 5.83 -19.48 -20.97
CA PRO A 183 4.77 -19.60 -21.97
C PRO A 183 4.24 -21.03 -22.16
N ALA A 184 5.10 -22.05 -22.13
CA ALA A 184 4.69 -23.45 -22.28
C ALA A 184 3.73 -23.92 -21.17
N LEU A 185 3.96 -23.50 -19.91
CA LEU A 185 3.07 -23.80 -18.80
C LEU A 185 1.75 -23.01 -18.91
N VAL A 186 1.80 -21.77 -19.41
CA VAL A 186 0.60 -20.97 -19.69
C VAL A 186 -0.26 -21.63 -20.77
N GLU A 187 0.33 -22.08 -21.87
CA GLU A 187 -0.37 -22.81 -22.94
C GLU A 187 -1.01 -24.11 -22.42
N GLN A 188 -0.25 -24.91 -21.67
CA GLN A 188 -0.76 -26.14 -21.05
C GLN A 188 -1.97 -25.87 -20.16
N LEU A 189 -1.87 -24.94 -19.21
CA LEU A 189 -2.94 -24.64 -18.25
C LEU A 189 -4.20 -24.06 -18.92
N LEU A 190 -4.05 -23.35 -20.04
CA LEU A 190 -5.19 -22.85 -20.82
C LEU A 190 -5.88 -23.98 -21.61
N ALA A 191 -5.12 -24.94 -22.12
CA ALA A 191 -5.59 -26.15 -22.78
C ALA A 191 -6.26 -27.15 -21.80
N GLU A 192 -5.75 -27.26 -20.57
CA GLU A 192 -6.40 -27.96 -19.44
C GLU A 192 -7.75 -27.31 -19.04
N GLY A 193 -8.06 -26.12 -19.55
CA GLY A 193 -9.37 -25.49 -19.43
C GLY A 193 -9.45 -24.34 -18.44
N HIS A 194 -8.39 -24.07 -17.65
CA HIS A 194 -8.38 -23.01 -16.65
C HIS A 194 -8.64 -21.61 -17.26
N SER A 195 -9.24 -20.70 -16.46
CA SER A 195 -9.72 -19.39 -16.95
C SER A 195 -8.77 -18.26 -16.55
N PRO A 196 -8.15 -17.55 -17.51
CA PRO A 196 -7.11 -16.55 -17.19
C PRO A 196 -7.66 -15.27 -16.56
N ALA A 197 -8.96 -15.04 -16.62
CA ALA A 197 -9.64 -13.89 -16.03
C ALA A 197 -10.24 -14.17 -14.64
N ARG A 198 -10.18 -15.42 -14.13
CA ARG A 198 -10.74 -15.78 -12.82
C ARG A 198 -9.70 -15.58 -11.71
N PRO A 199 -9.95 -14.71 -10.70
CA PRO A 199 -9.07 -14.60 -9.54
C PRO A 199 -9.21 -15.84 -8.64
N ASN A 200 -8.12 -16.21 -7.94
CA ASN A 200 -8.14 -17.23 -6.89
C ASN A 200 -7.70 -16.69 -5.50
N PHE A 201 -7.95 -15.39 -5.31
CA PHE A 201 -7.75 -14.59 -4.08
C PHE A 201 -6.31 -14.44 -3.55
N LEU A 202 -5.42 -15.42 -3.78
CA LEU A 202 -3.99 -15.32 -3.46
C LEU A 202 -3.27 -14.36 -4.41
N PHE A 203 -3.37 -14.60 -5.72
CA PHE A 203 -2.80 -13.75 -6.77
C PHE A 203 -3.89 -13.03 -7.61
N PRO A 204 -3.54 -11.97 -8.36
CA PRO A 204 -4.44 -11.35 -9.33
C PRO A 204 -4.74 -12.28 -10.51
N PRO A 205 -5.79 -12.03 -11.32
CA PRO A 205 -6.04 -12.77 -12.56
C PRO A 205 -4.84 -12.76 -13.50
N ALA A 206 -4.58 -13.88 -14.18
CA ALA A 206 -3.42 -14.03 -15.06
C ALA A 206 -3.36 -12.98 -16.19
N THR A 207 -4.51 -12.54 -16.70
CA THR A 207 -4.57 -11.43 -17.68
C THR A 207 -4.07 -10.10 -17.11
N GLN A 208 -4.42 -9.77 -15.86
CA GLN A 208 -3.88 -8.60 -15.17
C GLN A 208 -2.37 -8.75 -14.94
N VAL A 209 -1.91 -9.92 -14.52
CA VAL A 209 -0.48 -10.17 -14.30
C VAL A 209 0.32 -9.98 -15.60
N ALA A 210 -0.15 -10.49 -16.74
CA ALA A 210 0.52 -10.31 -18.03
C ALA A 210 0.59 -8.83 -18.45
N ALA A 211 -0.52 -8.10 -18.27
CA ALA A 211 -0.59 -6.68 -18.57
C ALA A 211 0.32 -5.83 -17.67
N GLU A 212 0.38 -6.13 -16.36
CA GLU A 212 1.29 -5.49 -15.41
C GLU A 212 2.78 -5.78 -15.70
N CYS A 213 3.10 -7.02 -16.10
CA CYS A 213 4.47 -7.40 -16.46
C CYS A 213 4.90 -6.83 -17.82
N GLY A 214 4.01 -6.15 -18.54
CA GLY A 214 4.30 -5.59 -19.86
C GLY A 214 4.48 -6.63 -20.97
N ASN A 215 4.07 -7.89 -20.76
CA ASN A 215 4.32 -8.99 -21.69
C ASN A 215 3.20 -9.10 -22.74
N GLU A 216 3.44 -8.53 -23.91
CA GLU A 216 2.50 -8.46 -25.03
C GLU A 216 2.12 -9.85 -25.59
N ALA A 217 3.09 -10.76 -25.66
CA ALA A 217 2.89 -12.09 -26.24
C ALA A 217 1.98 -12.96 -25.34
N LEU A 218 2.29 -13.04 -24.04
CA LEU A 218 1.42 -13.72 -23.08
C LEU A 218 0.05 -13.04 -22.99
N LEU A 219 -0.02 -11.70 -23.02
CA LEU A 219 -1.30 -11.00 -22.96
C LEU A 219 -2.20 -11.32 -24.16
N ARG A 220 -1.66 -11.36 -25.40
CA ARG A 220 -2.41 -11.81 -26.59
C ARG A 220 -2.93 -13.23 -26.43
N LEU A 221 -2.05 -14.16 -26.05
CA LEU A 221 -2.36 -15.58 -25.86
C LEU A 221 -3.50 -15.77 -24.83
N LEU A 222 -3.45 -15.04 -23.71
CA LEU A 222 -4.48 -15.05 -22.67
C LEU A 222 -5.80 -14.38 -23.10
N LEU A 223 -5.76 -13.37 -23.99
CA LEU A 223 -6.96 -12.73 -24.55
C LEU A 223 -7.64 -13.65 -25.59
N GLU A 224 -6.89 -14.24 -26.52
CA GLU A 224 -7.42 -15.24 -27.45
C GLU A 224 -8.09 -16.42 -26.72
N ALA A 225 -7.48 -16.88 -25.62
CA ALA A 225 -8.03 -17.96 -24.80
C ALA A 225 -9.34 -17.57 -24.06
N ARG A 226 -9.66 -16.28 -23.96
CA ARG A 226 -10.96 -15.78 -23.46
C ARG A 226 -11.99 -15.70 -24.57
N GLU A 227 -11.62 -15.19 -25.74
CA GLU A 227 -12.48 -15.13 -26.92
C GLU A 227 -12.96 -16.54 -27.31
N LYS A 228 -12.03 -17.51 -27.35
CA LYS A 228 -12.32 -18.95 -27.58
C LYS A 228 -13.26 -19.56 -26.52
N LYS A 229 -13.40 -18.94 -25.33
CA LYS A 229 -14.30 -19.36 -24.24
C LYS A 229 -15.57 -18.49 -24.13
N GLY A 230 -15.82 -17.58 -25.07
CA GLY A 230 -16.99 -16.70 -25.07
C GLY A 230 -17.05 -15.71 -23.90
N LEU A 231 -15.93 -15.48 -23.22
CA LEU A 231 -15.86 -14.54 -22.09
C LEU A 231 -15.88 -13.10 -22.61
N GLN A 232 -16.63 -12.23 -21.92
CA GLN A 232 -16.72 -10.80 -22.28
C GLN A 232 -15.32 -10.16 -22.41
N PRO A 233 -15.10 -9.28 -23.41
CA PRO A 233 -13.76 -8.90 -23.86
C PRO A 233 -12.97 -8.09 -22.83
N LEU A 234 -13.68 -7.41 -21.91
CA LEU A 234 -13.09 -6.47 -20.96
C LEU A 234 -13.38 -6.86 -19.52
N ASP A 235 -12.31 -7.14 -18.77
CA ASP A 235 -12.35 -7.24 -17.31
C ASP A 235 -11.62 -6.02 -16.70
N ALA A 236 -12.10 -5.59 -15.54
CA ALA A 236 -11.58 -4.42 -14.84
C ALA A 236 -10.09 -4.56 -14.47
N SER A 237 -9.70 -5.76 -14.09
CA SER A 237 -8.36 -6.14 -13.64
C SER A 237 -7.29 -5.94 -14.72
N THR A 238 -7.54 -6.36 -15.96
CA THR A 238 -6.57 -6.21 -17.08
C THR A 238 -6.38 -4.75 -17.52
N VAL A 239 -7.45 -3.95 -17.58
CA VAL A 239 -7.35 -2.51 -17.90
C VAL A 239 -6.50 -1.78 -16.85
N PHE A 240 -6.74 -2.08 -15.57
CA PHE A 240 -5.93 -1.57 -14.47
C PHE A 240 -4.45 -2.01 -14.61
N GLY A 241 -4.19 -3.27 -14.94
CA GLY A 241 -2.84 -3.80 -15.12
C GLY A 241 -2.06 -3.13 -16.24
N ALA A 242 -2.67 -2.97 -17.42
CA ALA A 242 -2.06 -2.26 -18.55
C ALA A 242 -1.80 -0.77 -18.23
N SER A 243 -2.67 -0.16 -17.43
CA SER A 243 -2.50 1.23 -16.98
C SER A 243 -1.33 1.40 -16.01
N VAL A 244 -1.14 0.44 -15.09
CA VAL A 244 0.01 0.36 -14.17
C VAL A 244 1.33 0.17 -14.92
N ALA A 245 1.34 -0.64 -15.98
CA ALA A 245 2.53 -0.83 -16.82
C ALA A 245 2.93 0.41 -17.65
N GLY A 246 2.10 1.46 -17.69
CA GLY A 246 2.38 2.70 -18.44
C GLY A 246 2.42 2.54 -19.98
N ARG A 247 2.15 1.32 -20.48
CA ARG A 247 2.27 0.91 -21.89
C ARG A 247 0.98 1.16 -22.66
N LEU A 248 0.94 2.27 -23.40
CA LEU A 248 -0.20 2.70 -24.23
C LEU A 248 -0.55 1.69 -25.34
N ASP A 249 0.43 0.97 -25.85
CA ASP A 249 0.26 -0.12 -26.82
C ASP A 249 -0.47 -1.33 -26.22
N LEU A 250 -0.12 -1.75 -25.01
CA LEU A 250 -0.84 -2.81 -24.29
C LEU A 250 -2.25 -2.36 -23.88
N LEU A 251 -2.43 -1.10 -23.46
CA LEU A 251 -3.76 -0.57 -23.18
C LEU A 251 -4.63 -0.53 -24.46
N LYS A 252 -4.06 -0.15 -25.61
CA LYS A 252 -4.74 -0.24 -26.92
C LYS A 252 -5.10 -1.68 -27.28
N LEU A 253 -4.21 -2.65 -27.04
CA LEU A 253 -4.49 -4.07 -27.26
C LEU A 253 -5.68 -4.57 -26.41
N VAL A 254 -5.78 -4.13 -25.16
CA VAL A 254 -6.87 -4.50 -24.23
C VAL A 254 -8.19 -3.80 -24.57
N LEU A 255 -8.16 -2.59 -25.12
CA LEU A 255 -9.35 -1.79 -25.46
C LEU A 255 -9.81 -1.90 -26.92
N SER A 256 -8.96 -2.40 -27.81
CA SER A 256 -9.26 -2.66 -29.22
C SER A 256 -8.99 -4.12 -29.58
N PRO A 257 -9.74 -5.08 -28.99
CA PRO A 257 -9.71 -6.47 -29.44
C PRO A 257 -10.14 -6.56 -30.92
N ALA A 258 -9.63 -7.59 -31.62
CA ALA A 258 -9.50 -7.56 -33.07
C ALA A 258 -10.83 -7.34 -33.81
N GLY A 259 -10.89 -6.29 -34.64
CA GLY A 259 -12.00 -6.00 -35.55
C GLY A 259 -13.24 -5.36 -34.93
N ALA A 260 -13.31 -5.17 -33.60
CA ALA A 260 -14.44 -4.52 -32.96
C ALA A 260 -14.39 -2.99 -33.16
N SER A 261 -15.29 -2.45 -34.00
CA SER A 261 -15.46 -1.00 -34.19
C SER A 261 -16.08 -0.34 -32.95
N PHE A 262 -15.24 -0.03 -31.95
CA PHE A 262 -15.52 0.62 -30.66
C PHE A 262 -17.01 0.64 -30.24
N PRO A 263 -17.61 -0.53 -29.93
CA PRO A 263 -19.06 -0.67 -30.02
C PRO A 263 -19.77 -0.30 -28.70
N HIS A 264 -21.11 -0.28 -28.75
CA HIS A 264 -21.99 -0.39 -27.58
C HIS A 264 -21.87 -1.75 -26.83
N ALA A 265 -20.71 -2.41 -26.88
CA ALA A 265 -20.41 -3.72 -26.31
C ALA A 265 -20.43 -3.75 -24.77
N CYS A 266 -20.49 -2.58 -24.11
CA CYS A 266 -20.89 -2.47 -22.70
C CYS A 266 -22.39 -2.78 -22.46
N GLY A 267 -23.14 -3.22 -23.47
CA GLY A 267 -24.58 -3.49 -23.40
C GLY A 267 -25.46 -2.24 -23.47
N CYS A 268 -24.85 -1.04 -23.56
CA CYS A 268 -25.54 0.25 -23.54
C CYS A 268 -26.20 0.60 -24.88
N GLY A 269 -27.09 -0.26 -25.37
CA GLY A 269 -28.10 0.12 -26.35
C GLY A 269 -29.22 0.94 -25.69
N ASN A 270 -29.80 1.88 -26.44
CA ASN A 270 -31.02 2.63 -26.11
C ASN A 270 -31.01 3.45 -24.81
N GLY A 271 -30.56 4.71 -24.90
CA GLY A 271 -31.22 5.89 -24.29
C GLY A 271 -31.38 6.01 -22.76
N ALA A 272 -31.06 4.99 -21.97
CA ALA A 272 -31.18 4.99 -20.51
C ALA A 272 -29.88 5.46 -19.85
N ALA A 273 -29.99 6.24 -18.77
CA ALA A 273 -28.84 6.68 -17.99
C ALA A 273 -28.10 5.47 -17.37
N PRO A 274 -26.79 5.28 -17.64
CA PRO A 274 -26.08 4.07 -17.21
C PRO A 274 -25.85 4.04 -15.69
N GLN A 275 -26.49 3.11 -14.99
CA GLN A 275 -26.28 2.85 -13.57
C GLN A 275 -24.96 2.08 -13.34
N HIS A 276 -23.81 2.76 -13.48
CA HIS A 276 -22.49 2.11 -13.56
C HIS A 276 -21.45 2.68 -12.57
N SER A 277 -21.65 2.43 -11.28
CA SER A 277 -20.72 2.83 -10.21
C SER A 277 -19.36 2.12 -10.24
N TRP A 278 -19.28 0.90 -10.78
CA TRP A 278 -18.03 0.13 -10.82
C TRP A 278 -17.11 0.53 -11.98
N GLN A 279 -17.67 0.98 -13.11
CA GLN A 279 -16.89 1.42 -14.27
C GLN A 279 -16.18 2.75 -14.01
N THR A 280 -16.87 3.70 -13.36
CA THR A 280 -16.27 4.97 -12.92
C THR A 280 -15.21 4.74 -11.83
N THR A 281 -15.47 3.83 -10.89
CA THR A 281 -14.48 3.39 -9.89
C THR A 281 -13.25 2.75 -10.54
N LEU A 282 -13.42 1.93 -11.59
CA LEU A 282 -12.31 1.36 -12.35
C LEU A 282 -11.51 2.44 -13.07
N LEU A 283 -12.18 3.31 -13.83
CA LEU A 283 -11.52 4.36 -14.61
C LEU A 283 -10.67 5.26 -13.70
N SER A 284 -11.24 5.74 -12.60
CA SER A 284 -10.51 6.51 -11.57
C SER A 284 -9.35 5.69 -10.96
N ARG A 285 -9.53 4.39 -10.69
CA ARG A 285 -8.42 3.54 -10.21
C ARG A 285 -7.30 3.36 -11.23
N ALA A 286 -7.60 3.32 -12.53
CA ALA A 286 -6.62 3.23 -13.62
C ALA A 286 -5.90 4.57 -13.84
N MET A 287 -6.66 5.66 -13.95
CA MET A 287 -6.15 7.03 -14.12
C MET A 287 -5.29 7.50 -12.94
N THR A 288 -5.65 7.13 -11.70
CA THR A 288 -4.80 7.38 -10.52
C THR A 288 -3.63 6.39 -10.39
N ALA A 289 -3.57 5.30 -11.16
CA ALA A 289 -2.51 4.29 -11.06
C ALA A 289 -1.45 4.34 -12.17
N THR A 290 -1.70 5.03 -13.28
CA THR A 290 -0.71 5.14 -14.35
C THR A 290 0.36 6.18 -14.06
N GLU A 291 1.60 5.87 -14.42
CA GLU A 291 2.74 6.80 -14.35
C GLU A 291 3.02 7.47 -15.71
N SER A 292 2.18 7.21 -16.72
CA SER A 292 2.32 7.67 -18.11
C SER A 292 1.20 8.66 -18.50
N PRO A 293 1.53 9.93 -18.83
CA PRO A 293 0.55 10.91 -19.29
C PRO A 293 -0.24 10.45 -20.53
N ALA A 294 0.44 9.85 -21.51
CA ALA A 294 -0.21 9.37 -22.74
C ALA A 294 -1.18 8.20 -22.49
N VAL A 295 -1.00 7.44 -21.40
CA VAL A 295 -2.00 6.47 -20.93
C VAL A 295 -3.16 7.18 -20.26
N TYR A 296 -2.91 8.17 -19.40
CA TYR A 296 -3.97 8.97 -18.77
C TYR A 296 -4.87 9.67 -19.82
N GLU A 297 -4.27 10.31 -20.83
CA GLU A 297 -4.99 10.96 -21.94
C GLU A 297 -5.85 9.97 -22.73
N TYR A 298 -5.35 8.75 -22.96
CA TYR A 298 -6.10 7.73 -23.68
C TYR A 298 -7.24 7.12 -22.84
N LEU A 299 -7.03 6.95 -21.53
CA LEU A 299 -8.10 6.59 -20.57
C LEU A 299 -9.18 7.68 -20.52
N GLU A 300 -8.79 8.95 -20.45
CA GLU A 300 -9.72 10.08 -20.45
C GLU A 300 -10.51 10.16 -21.76
N ALA A 301 -9.83 10.09 -22.91
CA ALA A 301 -10.48 10.19 -24.22
C ALA A 301 -11.42 9.01 -24.54
N ALA A 302 -11.06 7.78 -24.14
CA ALA A 302 -11.85 6.59 -24.45
C ALA A 302 -13.08 6.38 -23.54
N TRP A 303 -13.12 7.01 -22.35
CA TRP A 303 -14.23 6.88 -21.39
C TRP A 303 -14.84 8.23 -20.95
N ALA A 304 -14.87 9.25 -21.81
CA ALA A 304 -15.53 10.53 -21.52
C ALA A 304 -16.87 10.72 -22.29
N PRO A 305 -17.94 9.94 -22.02
CA PRO A 305 -19.29 10.41 -22.32
C PRO A 305 -19.56 11.64 -21.44
N GLY A 306 -20.27 12.64 -21.97
CA GLY A 306 -20.28 14.02 -21.46
C GLY A 306 -20.68 14.23 -19.99
N TYR A 307 -21.27 13.23 -19.32
CA TYR A 307 -21.57 13.25 -17.89
C TYR A 307 -20.32 13.24 -16.99
N LEU A 308 -19.25 12.53 -17.40
CA LEU A 308 -18.02 12.43 -16.59
C LEU A 308 -17.15 13.70 -16.62
N ARG A 309 -17.37 14.62 -17.58
CA ARG A 309 -16.70 15.94 -17.57
C ARG A 309 -17.04 16.81 -16.35
N GLY A 310 -18.14 16.52 -15.64
CA GLY A 310 -18.49 17.18 -14.39
C GLY A 310 -17.94 16.50 -13.12
N THR A 311 -17.26 15.35 -13.24
CA THR A 311 -16.77 14.56 -12.10
C THR A 311 -15.32 14.07 -12.24
N LEU A 312 -14.69 14.23 -13.40
CA LEU A 312 -13.24 14.12 -13.60
C LEU A 312 -12.53 15.38 -13.06
N HIS A 313 -12.50 15.52 -11.75
CA HIS A 313 -11.75 16.57 -11.09
C HIS A 313 -10.25 16.27 -11.22
N HIS A 314 -9.55 16.90 -12.17
CA HIS A 314 -8.09 16.74 -12.33
C HIS A 314 -7.32 17.08 -11.03
N GLU A 315 -7.89 17.92 -10.16
CA GLU A 315 -7.40 18.17 -8.79
C GLU A 315 -7.37 16.91 -7.92
N LEU A 316 -8.40 16.06 -7.98
CA LEU A 316 -8.45 14.80 -7.23
C LEU A 316 -7.44 13.77 -7.76
N ASP A 317 -7.20 13.78 -9.08
CA ASP A 317 -6.12 12.99 -9.69
C ASP A 317 -4.73 13.52 -9.29
N LEU A 318 -4.51 14.85 -9.32
CA LEU A 318 -3.30 15.51 -8.82
C LEU A 318 -3.03 15.14 -7.35
N VAL A 319 -4.05 15.24 -6.49
CA VAL A 319 -4.01 14.82 -5.07
C VAL A 319 -3.64 13.35 -4.94
N SER A 320 -4.25 12.48 -5.75
CA SER A 320 -4.00 11.03 -5.73
C SER A 320 -2.58 10.69 -6.18
N HIS A 321 -2.09 11.32 -7.25
CA HIS A 321 -0.73 11.13 -7.77
C HIS A 321 0.33 11.72 -6.83
N ALA A 322 0.03 12.84 -6.18
CA ALA A 322 0.90 13.42 -5.16
C ALA A 322 1.03 12.52 -3.93
N GLY A 323 -0.10 11.98 -3.43
CA GLY A 323 -0.11 10.99 -2.34
C GLY A 323 0.56 9.65 -2.71
N ARG A 324 0.52 9.26 -3.99
CA ARG A 324 1.13 8.02 -4.53
C ARG A 324 2.61 8.11 -4.89
N GLY A 325 3.15 9.32 -5.02
CA GLY A 325 4.57 9.54 -5.31
C GLY A 325 4.94 9.64 -6.78
N ASN A 326 4.11 10.29 -7.59
CA ASN A 326 4.27 10.34 -9.05
C ASN A 326 4.62 11.75 -9.54
N PRO A 327 5.90 12.20 -9.41
CA PRO A 327 6.32 13.53 -9.82
C PRO A 327 6.18 13.77 -11.33
N GLY A 328 6.12 12.71 -12.15
CA GLY A 328 5.84 12.78 -13.58
C GLY A 328 4.42 13.27 -13.86
N MET A 329 3.41 12.58 -13.32
CA MET A 329 2.02 13.02 -13.45
C MET A 329 1.73 14.33 -12.71
N VAL A 330 2.34 14.58 -11.54
CA VAL A 330 2.18 15.87 -10.83
C VAL A 330 2.69 17.03 -11.68
N ARG A 331 3.86 16.91 -12.34
CA ARG A 331 4.32 17.91 -13.33
C ARG A 331 3.32 18.06 -14.48
N TYR A 332 2.84 16.96 -15.06
CA TYR A 332 1.87 17.00 -16.16
C TYR A 332 0.58 17.76 -15.79
N PHE A 333 0.00 17.52 -14.61
CA PHE A 333 -1.20 18.25 -14.18
C PHE A 333 -0.96 19.75 -13.99
N LEU A 334 0.16 20.13 -13.36
CA LEU A 334 0.49 21.53 -13.09
C LEU A 334 0.92 22.27 -14.37
N ASP A 335 1.81 21.68 -15.17
CA ASP A 335 2.50 22.34 -16.28
C ASP A 335 1.76 22.23 -17.62
N GLN A 336 0.99 21.16 -17.85
CA GLN A 336 0.32 20.92 -19.14
C GLN A 336 -1.22 21.02 -19.05
N ARG A 337 -1.81 20.61 -17.93
CA ARG A 337 -3.27 20.78 -17.69
C ARG A 337 -3.63 22.04 -16.92
N GLY A 338 -2.66 22.78 -16.39
CA GLY A 338 -2.88 24.05 -15.68
C GLY A 338 -3.72 23.90 -14.40
N VAL A 339 -3.69 22.72 -13.76
CA VAL A 339 -4.45 22.46 -12.53
C VAL A 339 -3.93 23.34 -11.40
N PRO A 340 -4.79 24.05 -10.63
CA PRO A 340 -4.37 24.83 -9.48
C PRO A 340 -3.61 23.96 -8.47
N VAL A 341 -2.41 24.40 -8.07
CA VAL A 341 -1.49 23.61 -7.24
C VAL A 341 -2.08 23.23 -5.86
N ASP A 342 -2.95 24.08 -5.33
CA ASP A 342 -3.63 23.91 -4.05
C ASP A 342 -5.08 23.39 -4.15
N GLY A 343 -5.65 23.35 -5.37
CA GLY A 343 -7.06 23.03 -5.65
C GLY A 343 -8.04 24.18 -5.37
N VAL A 344 -9.34 23.93 -5.46
CA VAL A 344 -10.41 24.92 -5.15
C VAL A 344 -10.85 24.94 -3.68
N GLU A 345 -11.22 26.12 -3.17
CA GLU A 345 -11.79 26.30 -1.82
C GLU A 345 -13.18 25.68 -1.63
N GLU A 346 -13.88 25.35 -2.73
CA GLU A 346 -15.31 25.03 -2.76
C GLU A 346 -15.69 23.79 -1.92
N HIS A 347 -14.68 22.97 -1.59
CA HIS A 347 -14.78 21.93 -0.57
C HIS A 347 -13.76 22.24 0.54
N GLY A 348 -14.19 22.21 1.80
CA GLY A 348 -13.31 22.29 2.99
C GLY A 348 -12.44 21.03 3.19
N ASN A 349 -11.84 20.54 2.12
CA ASN A 349 -11.17 19.25 2.03
C ASN A 349 -9.83 19.27 2.75
N MET A 350 -9.56 18.18 3.48
CA MET A 350 -8.34 18.01 4.27
C MET A 350 -7.19 17.42 3.43
N ASP A 351 -7.44 17.13 2.16
CA ASP A 351 -6.63 16.28 1.30
C ASP A 351 -6.09 17.06 0.09
N THR A 352 -5.32 18.13 0.31
CA THR A 352 -4.59 18.81 -0.80
C THR A 352 -3.43 17.96 -1.30
N ALA A 353 -2.94 18.25 -2.51
CA ALA A 353 -1.80 17.56 -3.09
C ALA A 353 -0.57 17.63 -2.16
N LEU A 354 -0.33 18.80 -1.57
CA LEU A 354 0.73 19.00 -0.57
C LEU A 354 0.45 18.20 0.72
N ALA A 355 -0.75 18.25 1.27
CA ALA A 355 -1.09 17.52 2.49
C ALA A 355 -0.99 15.99 2.32
N MET A 356 -1.28 15.48 1.13
CA MET A 356 -1.16 14.06 0.78
C MET A 356 0.28 13.65 0.48
N ALA A 357 1.04 14.44 -0.28
CA ALA A 357 2.47 14.19 -0.50
C ALA A 357 3.26 14.21 0.83
N VAL A 358 2.95 15.17 1.72
CA VAL A 358 3.51 15.25 3.07
C VAL A 358 3.00 14.11 3.97
N GLY A 359 1.70 13.78 3.91
CA GLY A 359 1.08 12.72 4.69
C GLY A 359 1.52 11.30 4.30
N SER A 360 2.02 11.13 3.08
CA SER A 360 2.78 9.96 2.63
C SER A 360 4.29 10.10 2.88
N GLY A 361 4.81 11.32 3.03
CA GLY A 361 6.23 11.59 3.29
C GLY A 361 7.11 11.52 2.04
N HIS A 362 6.71 12.17 0.95
CA HIS A 362 7.44 12.19 -0.33
C HIS A 362 8.09 13.55 -0.60
N ASP A 363 9.33 13.69 -0.13
CA ASP A 363 10.13 14.89 -0.29
C ASP A 363 10.25 15.38 -1.73
N ASP A 364 10.37 14.47 -2.71
CA ASP A 364 10.46 14.77 -4.15
C ASP A 364 9.21 15.46 -4.71
N VAL A 365 8.03 14.97 -4.32
CA VAL A 365 6.75 15.56 -4.72
C VAL A 365 6.45 16.81 -3.88
N VAL A 366 6.84 16.83 -2.61
CA VAL A 366 6.66 18.01 -1.75
C VAL A 366 7.52 19.17 -2.23
N ASP A 367 8.79 18.95 -2.58
CA ASP A 367 9.66 20.00 -3.11
C ASP A 367 9.13 20.50 -4.46
N LEU A 368 8.69 19.62 -5.36
CA LEU A 368 7.99 19.99 -6.59
C LEU A 368 6.76 20.89 -6.34
N LEU A 369 5.87 20.52 -5.43
CA LEU A 369 4.67 21.33 -5.12
C LEU A 369 5.06 22.70 -4.51
N LEU A 370 6.05 22.72 -3.62
CA LEU A 370 6.57 23.92 -2.97
C LEU A 370 7.43 24.81 -3.89
N GLU A 371 7.93 24.29 -5.01
CA GLU A 371 8.55 25.04 -6.12
C GLU A 371 7.50 25.66 -7.04
N ARG A 372 6.32 25.02 -7.16
CA ARG A 372 5.17 25.51 -7.95
C ARG A 372 4.21 26.40 -7.15
N GLY A 373 4.63 26.83 -5.97
CA GLY A 373 3.96 27.88 -5.19
C GLY A 373 2.85 27.42 -4.24
N ALA A 374 2.72 26.11 -3.97
CA ALA A 374 1.70 25.58 -3.05
C ALA A 374 1.73 26.28 -1.68
N ASP A 375 0.60 26.85 -1.24
CA ASP A 375 0.49 27.41 0.10
C ASP A 375 0.44 26.29 1.15
N VAL A 376 1.49 26.24 1.98
CA VAL A 376 1.60 25.37 3.15
C VAL A 376 0.45 25.54 4.14
N ASN A 377 -0.30 26.64 4.04
CA ASN A 377 -1.44 27.00 4.86
C ASN A 377 -2.79 27.06 4.09
N TRP A 378 -2.91 26.53 2.87
CA TRP A 378 -4.18 26.52 2.13
C TRP A 378 -5.26 25.73 2.88
N ALA A 379 -5.06 24.42 3.00
CA ALA A 379 -5.94 23.57 3.79
C ALA A 379 -5.60 23.66 5.28
N ARG A 380 -6.51 24.27 6.04
CA ARG A 380 -6.40 24.49 7.49
C ARG A 380 -7.39 23.64 8.27
N THR A 381 -7.06 23.32 9.51
CA THR A 381 -8.07 22.85 10.46
C THR A 381 -9.10 23.96 10.73
N PRO A 382 -10.30 23.64 11.25
CA PRO A 382 -11.26 24.67 11.72
C PRO A 382 -10.74 25.59 12.83
N LYS A 383 -9.49 25.42 13.28
CA LYS A 383 -8.77 26.26 14.27
C LYS A 383 -7.54 26.97 13.66
N GLY A 384 -7.35 26.90 12.34
CA GLY A 384 -6.41 27.70 11.56
C GLY A 384 -5.04 27.06 11.29
N SER A 385 -4.73 25.90 11.86
CA SER A 385 -3.44 25.21 11.65
C SER A 385 -3.32 24.49 10.31
N SER A 386 -2.13 24.52 9.72
CA SER A 386 -1.78 23.81 8.48
C SER A 386 -2.06 22.30 8.58
N ILE A 387 -2.86 21.78 7.66
CA ILE A 387 -3.10 20.33 7.57
C ILE A 387 -1.88 19.59 7.04
N ALA A 388 -1.08 20.20 6.15
CA ALA A 388 0.19 19.63 5.71
C ALA A 388 1.15 19.41 6.90
N LEU A 389 1.38 20.44 7.73
CA LEU A 389 2.24 20.32 8.91
C LEU A 389 1.70 19.29 9.91
N ARG A 390 0.40 19.30 10.19
CA ARG A 390 -0.27 18.30 11.04
C ARG A 390 -0.09 16.87 10.51
N SER A 391 -0.09 16.68 9.19
CA SER A 391 0.22 15.39 8.55
C SER A 391 1.68 14.99 8.72
N ALA A 392 2.64 15.92 8.57
CA ALA A 392 4.06 15.64 8.82
C ALA A 392 4.30 15.18 10.28
N VAL A 393 3.71 15.88 11.25
CA VAL A 393 3.82 15.52 12.68
C VAL A 393 3.18 14.16 12.96
N ARG A 394 1.94 13.92 12.49
CA ARG A 394 1.20 12.66 12.68
C ARG A 394 1.95 11.43 12.17
N GLN A 395 2.80 11.58 11.16
CA GLN A 395 3.57 10.49 10.57
C GLN A 395 5.04 10.44 11.04
N GLY A 396 5.50 11.44 11.81
CA GLY A 396 6.86 11.52 12.32
C GLY A 396 7.90 12.03 11.31
N HIS A 397 7.48 12.68 10.22
CA HIS A 397 8.38 13.16 9.17
C HIS A 397 9.05 14.48 9.58
N VAL A 398 10.02 14.40 10.49
CA VAL A 398 10.73 15.56 11.08
C VAL A 398 11.32 16.49 10.00
N GLY A 399 11.92 15.93 8.94
CA GLY A 399 12.48 16.72 7.83
C GLY A 399 11.43 17.58 7.14
N LEU A 400 10.29 16.97 6.76
CA LEU A 400 9.16 17.67 6.16
C LEU A 400 8.50 18.67 7.14
N ALA A 401 8.41 18.34 8.43
CA ALA A 401 7.91 19.28 9.44
C ALA A 401 8.81 20.53 9.53
N ARG A 402 10.15 20.37 9.58
CA ARG A 402 11.10 21.49 9.53
C ARG A 402 10.97 22.29 8.22
N LYS A 403 10.84 21.61 7.08
CA LYS A 403 10.68 22.21 5.74
C LYS A 403 9.43 23.09 5.65
N LEU A 404 8.27 22.57 6.07
CA LEU A 404 6.99 23.30 6.08
C LEU A 404 7.02 24.48 7.06
N LEU A 405 7.54 24.28 8.28
CA LEU A 405 7.72 25.35 9.26
C LEU A 405 8.65 26.46 8.75
N ALA A 406 9.69 26.13 7.99
CA ALA A 406 10.59 27.10 7.36
C ALA A 406 9.93 27.86 6.19
N ARG A 407 8.84 27.33 5.62
CA ARG A 407 7.96 28.01 4.64
C ARG A 407 6.78 28.72 5.29
N GLY A 408 6.73 28.84 6.62
CA GLY A 408 5.69 29.60 7.34
C GLY A 408 4.41 28.81 7.67
N ALA A 409 4.45 27.47 7.69
CA ALA A 409 3.29 26.66 8.08
C ALA A 409 2.84 26.94 9.53
N GLU A 410 1.57 27.29 9.72
CA GLU A 410 1.00 27.67 11.01
C GLU A 410 0.61 26.47 11.88
N LEU A 411 0.88 26.60 13.19
CA LEU A 411 0.48 25.68 14.24
C LEU A 411 -0.08 26.52 15.41
N ARG A 412 -1.25 26.17 15.94
CA ARG A 412 -2.09 27.03 16.79
C ARG A 412 -2.52 26.30 18.06
N TRP A 413 -1.54 26.15 18.94
CA TRP A 413 -1.59 25.36 20.18
C TRP A 413 -2.78 25.61 21.11
N ASN A 414 -3.35 26.83 21.10
CA ASN A 414 -4.29 27.32 22.09
C ASN A 414 -5.73 26.80 21.94
N VAL A 415 -5.97 25.73 21.17
CA VAL A 415 -7.28 25.09 21.07
C VAL A 415 -7.19 23.57 21.26
N SER A 416 -8.21 23.02 21.89
CA SER A 416 -8.30 21.66 22.45
C SER A 416 -7.90 20.49 21.53
N GLY A 417 -7.88 20.69 20.21
CA GLY A 417 -7.46 19.71 19.20
C GLY A 417 -5.95 19.60 18.96
N GLU A 418 -5.14 20.62 19.29
CA GLU A 418 -3.68 20.58 19.03
C GLU A 418 -2.86 19.91 20.13
N ARG A 419 -3.47 19.63 21.28
CA ARG A 419 -2.92 18.71 22.29
C ARG A 419 -2.57 17.34 21.68
N TRP A 420 -3.32 16.92 20.65
CA TRP A 420 -3.03 15.72 19.87
C TRP A 420 -1.69 15.81 19.11
N THR A 421 -1.29 16.99 18.64
CA THR A 421 -0.05 17.18 17.87
C THR A 421 1.18 16.85 18.73
N MET A 422 1.18 17.30 19.99
CA MET A 422 2.27 16.99 20.93
C MET A 422 2.20 15.54 21.42
N GLN A 423 1.02 15.05 21.81
CA GLN A 423 0.80 13.64 22.16
C GLN A 423 1.25 12.68 21.05
N ALA A 424 0.99 13.02 19.78
CA ALA A 424 1.45 12.24 18.64
C ALA A 424 2.99 12.18 18.55
N ALA A 425 3.71 13.27 18.78
CA ALA A 425 5.18 13.27 18.77
C ALA A 425 5.78 12.34 19.84
N PHE A 426 5.20 12.32 21.04
CA PHE A 426 5.59 11.43 22.13
C PHE A 426 5.15 9.97 21.92
N HIS A 427 3.93 9.70 21.47
CA HIS A 427 3.49 8.34 21.09
C HIS A 427 4.22 7.80 19.86
N LEU A 428 4.75 8.67 19.01
CA LEU A 428 5.71 8.32 17.95
C LEU A 428 7.10 8.02 18.52
N GLU A 429 7.43 8.39 19.76
CA GLU A 429 8.78 8.37 20.36
C GLU A 429 9.81 9.12 19.48
N SER A 430 9.45 10.30 18.99
CA SER A 430 10.33 11.11 18.14
C SER A 430 10.85 12.31 18.91
N ALA A 431 11.98 12.14 19.60
CA ALA A 431 12.62 13.20 20.39
C ALA A 431 12.89 14.47 19.58
N ASP A 432 13.26 14.32 18.31
CA ASP A 432 13.52 15.45 17.41
C ASP A 432 12.26 16.14 16.90
N MET A 433 11.11 15.44 16.89
CA MET A 433 9.80 16.08 16.69
C MET A 433 9.39 16.82 17.97
N VAL A 434 9.51 16.19 19.15
CA VAL A 434 9.22 16.84 20.44
C VAL A 434 10.02 18.14 20.59
N ARG A 435 11.34 18.10 20.37
CA ARG A 435 12.22 19.28 20.31
C ARG A 435 11.71 20.34 19.34
N LEU A 436 11.46 19.95 18.09
CA LEU A 436 10.96 20.86 17.05
C LEU A 436 9.64 21.53 17.43
N LEU A 437 8.77 20.85 18.17
CA LEU A 437 7.50 21.44 18.62
C LEU A 437 7.69 22.38 19.82
N VAL A 438 8.53 22.02 20.81
CA VAL A 438 8.90 22.93 21.92
C VAL A 438 9.61 24.19 21.39
N GLU A 439 10.49 24.06 20.41
CA GLU A 439 11.13 25.18 19.68
C GLU A 439 10.11 26.15 19.05
N ARG A 440 8.85 25.74 18.84
CA ARG A 440 7.75 26.58 18.33
C ARG A 440 6.67 26.86 19.37
N GLY A 441 7.02 26.81 20.66
CA GLY A 441 6.15 27.23 21.75
C GLY A 441 5.00 26.27 22.06
N ALA A 442 5.20 24.95 21.86
CA ALA A 442 4.23 23.95 22.27
C ALA A 442 4.00 23.98 23.80
N PRO A 443 2.78 24.23 24.29
CA PRO A 443 2.47 24.14 25.71
C PRO A 443 2.44 22.67 26.12
N LEU A 444 3.09 22.35 27.24
CA LEU A 444 3.24 20.98 27.74
C LEU A 444 2.52 20.74 29.06
N ASP A 445 2.46 21.73 29.94
CA ASP A 445 2.04 21.55 31.33
C ASP A 445 0.59 21.04 31.44
N ASP A 446 -0.32 21.60 30.63
CA ASP A 446 -1.73 21.19 30.50
C ASP A 446 -1.94 19.71 30.08
N VAL A 447 -0.95 19.09 29.43
CA VAL A 447 -1.04 17.70 28.95
C VAL A 447 -0.13 16.74 29.70
N ALA A 448 0.88 17.25 30.40
CA ALA A 448 1.94 16.46 31.01
C ALA A 448 1.43 15.40 32.01
N PRO A 449 0.54 15.69 32.97
CA PRO A 449 0.17 14.69 33.98
C PRO A 449 -0.47 13.43 33.39
N LYS A 450 -1.38 13.61 32.40
CA LYS A 450 -1.99 12.49 31.70
C LYS A 450 -1.00 11.81 30.76
N LEU A 451 -0.27 12.59 29.96
CA LEU A 451 0.66 12.04 28.97
C LEU A 451 1.77 11.23 29.66
N ARG A 452 2.28 11.68 30.80
CA ARG A 452 3.26 10.96 31.62
C ARG A 452 2.75 9.59 32.07
N ALA A 453 1.49 9.52 32.51
CA ALA A 453 0.84 8.25 32.86
C ALA A 453 0.63 7.35 31.63
N ASP A 454 0.16 7.90 30.50
CA ASP A 454 0.00 7.17 29.24
C ASP A 454 1.35 6.65 28.68
N LEU A 455 2.45 7.39 28.87
CA LEU A 455 3.81 7.00 28.47
C LEU A 455 4.39 5.91 29.38
N LEU A 456 4.23 6.02 30.71
CA LEU A 456 4.62 4.98 31.67
C LEU A 456 3.84 3.68 31.44
N GLY A 457 2.52 3.76 31.23
CA GLY A 457 1.65 2.62 30.89
C GLY A 457 1.91 2.01 29.50
N LEU A 458 2.81 2.59 28.71
CA LEU A 458 3.36 2.03 27.47
C LEU A 458 4.86 1.72 27.59
N GLY A 459 5.48 1.92 28.76
CA GLY A 459 6.90 1.69 29.03
C GLY A 459 7.85 2.61 28.24
N TYR A 460 7.42 3.83 27.87
CA TYR A 460 8.22 4.79 27.09
C TYR A 460 9.09 5.68 28.01
N GLU A 461 9.93 5.08 28.85
CA GLU A 461 10.76 5.76 29.87
C GLU A 461 11.54 6.96 29.32
N THR A 462 12.32 6.78 28.24
CA THR A 462 13.05 7.87 27.56
C THR A 462 12.20 9.03 27.02
N MET A 463 10.87 8.85 26.89
CA MET A 463 9.93 9.91 26.55
C MET A 463 9.32 10.57 27.79
N VAL A 464 9.30 9.87 28.94
CA VAL A 464 9.01 10.45 30.26
C VAL A 464 10.16 11.35 30.68
N ASP A 465 11.41 10.88 30.58
CA ASP A 465 12.60 11.70 30.86
C ASP A 465 12.61 12.99 30.02
N LEU A 466 12.23 12.87 28.74
CA LEU A 466 12.15 14.00 27.81
C LEU A 466 10.96 14.93 28.10
N LEU A 467 9.83 14.41 28.59
CA LEU A 467 8.70 15.22 29.03
C LEU A 467 9.07 16.01 30.29
N ASP A 468 9.59 15.32 31.31
CA ASP A 468 10.03 15.87 32.58
C ASP A 468 11.20 16.87 32.43
N THR A 469 11.94 16.83 31.31
CA THR A 469 12.96 17.84 30.95
C THR A 469 12.34 19.18 30.53
N TYR A 470 11.10 19.20 30.02
CA TYR A 470 10.44 20.40 29.48
C TYR A 470 9.28 20.91 30.33
N THR A 471 8.83 20.15 31.33
CA THR A 471 7.77 20.54 32.27
C THR A 471 8.36 20.84 33.64
N VAL A 472 8.00 21.97 34.25
CA VAL A 472 8.39 22.23 35.64
C VAL A 472 7.54 21.36 36.56
N VAL A 473 8.20 20.69 37.52
CA VAL A 473 7.58 19.82 38.54
C VAL A 473 7.03 20.65 39.70
#